data_AF-A0A485JEB3-F1
#
_entry.id   AF-A0A485JEB3-F1
#
_cell.length_a   1.000
_cell.length_b   1.000
_cell.length_c   1.000
_cell.angle_alpha   90.00
_cell.angle_beta   90.00
_cell.angle_gamma   90.00
#
_symmetry.space_group_name_H-M   'P 1'
#
loop_
_entity.id
_entity.type
_entity.pdbx_description
1 polymer ?
#
loop_
_entity_poly.entity_id
_entity_poly.type
_entity_poly.pdbx_seq_one_letter_code
_entity_poly.pdbx_strand_id
1 'polypeptide(L)' 'MQKKSIYVAYTGGTIGMQRSEQGYIPVSGHLQRQLALMPEFHRPEMPDFTIS' A
#
# COMPACT_ATOMS: atom_id res chain seq x y z
N MET A 1 -4.58 22.22 -12.50
CA MET A 1 -3.33 21.91 -11.77
C MET A 1 -2.89 20.51 -12.15
N GLN A 2 -1.58 20.25 -12.27
CA GLN A 2 -1.08 18.91 -12.54
C GLN A 2 -1.31 18.01 -11.31
N LYS A 3 -1.78 16.78 -11.53
CA LYS A 3 -1.95 15.78 -10.48
C LYS A 3 -0.58 15.46 -9.87
N LYS A 4 -0.49 15.45 -8.54
CA LYS A 4 0.76 15.13 -7.84
C LYS A 4 1.04 13.63 -7.96
N SER A 5 2.32 13.26 -7.99
CA SER A 5 2.77 11.87 -7.96
C SER A 5 3.74 11.65 -6.80
N ILE A 6 3.57 10.54 -6.05
CA ILE A 6 4.41 10.21 -4.89
C ILE A 6 5.00 8.79 -5.01
N TYR A 7 6.18 8.61 -4.44
CA TYR A 7 6.82 7.29 -4.33
C TYR A 7 6.88 6.86 -2.87
N VAL A 8 6.48 5.61 -2.61
CA VAL A 8 6.46 4.99 -1.28
C VAL A 8 7.45 3.84 -1.28
N ALA A 9 8.59 4.03 -0.61
CA ALA A 9 9.53 2.95 -0.34
C ALA A 9 9.08 2.19 0.91
N TYR A 10 8.49 1.01 0.73
CA TYR A 10 8.06 0.16 1.83
C TYR A 10 9.22 -0.69 2.34
N THR A 11 9.92 -0.18 3.35
CA THR A 11 11.11 -0.84 3.94
C THR A 11 10.77 -1.96 4.92
N GLY A 12 9.49 -2.11 5.29
CA GLY A 12 8.99 -3.14 6.20
C GLY A 12 8.12 -2.59 7.32
N GLY A 13 7.95 -3.41 8.37
CA GLY A 13 7.08 -3.11 9.51
C GLY A 13 5.68 -3.71 9.39
N THR A 14 4.92 -3.66 10.47
CA THR A 14 3.65 -4.40 10.60
C THR A 14 2.55 -3.92 9.64
N ILE A 15 2.65 -2.69 9.12
CA ILE A 15 1.63 -2.07 8.26
C ILE A 15 1.36 -2.86 6.96
N GLY A 16 2.36 -3.57 6.42
CA GLY A 16 2.20 -4.39 5.22
C GLY A 16 2.20 -5.90 5.48
N MET A 17 2.07 -6.32 6.74
CA MET A 17 2.06 -7.74 7.12
C MET A 17 0.64 -8.33 7.05
N GLN A 18 0.58 -9.62 6.77
CA GLN A 18 -0.68 -10.37 6.77
C GLN A 18 -0.88 -11.07 8.11
N ARG A 19 -2.13 -11.09 8.61
CA ARG A 19 -2.47 -11.86 9.81
C ARG A 19 -2.45 -13.36 9.51
N SER A 20 -1.87 -14.14 10.42
CA SER A 20 -1.86 -15.61 10.44
C SER A 20 -2.32 -16.13 11.81
N GLU A 21 -2.43 -17.45 11.95
CA GLU A 21 -2.74 -18.10 13.23
C GLU A 21 -1.69 -17.85 14.32
N GLN A 22 -0.45 -17.55 13.92
CA GLN A 22 0.70 -17.40 14.81
C GLN A 22 1.19 -15.94 14.91
N GLY A 23 0.38 -14.97 14.47
CA GLY A 23 0.70 -13.54 14.49
C GLY A 23 0.79 -12.92 13.09
N TYR A 24 1.43 -11.75 12.99
CA TYR A 24 1.62 -11.06 11.71
C TYR A 24 2.88 -11.57 11.01
N ILE A 25 2.75 -11.92 9.72
CA ILE A 25 3.84 -12.45 8.91
C ILE A 25 4.12 -11.54 7.70
N PRO A 26 5.40 -11.37 7.31
CA PRO A 26 5.73 -10.60 6.12
C PRO A 26 5.29 -11.39 4.88
N VAL A 27 4.50 -10.75 4.02
CA VAL A 27 4.05 -11.35 2.76
C VAL A 27 4.32 -10.37 1.63
N SER A 28 5.21 -10.76 0.70
CA SER A 28 5.60 -9.90 -0.42
C SER A 28 4.38 -9.47 -1.25
N GLY A 29 4.30 -8.16 -1.51
CA GLY A 29 3.21 -7.54 -2.25
C GLY A 29 1.85 -7.50 -1.52
N HIS A 30 1.75 -7.89 -0.24
CA HIS A 30 0.49 -7.85 0.49
C HIS A 30 -0.08 -6.42 0.59
N LEU A 31 0.73 -5.47 1.03
CA LEU A 31 0.34 -4.05 1.10
C LEU A 31 -0.10 -3.49 -0.27
N GLN A 32 0.67 -3.77 -1.33
CA GLN A 32 0.33 -3.34 -2.69
C GLN A 32 -1.04 -3.90 -3.14
N ARG A 33 -1.31 -5.18 -2.88
CA ARG A 33 -2.60 -5.81 -3.19
C ARG A 33 -3.74 -5.18 -2.38
N GLN A 34 -3.53 -4.88 -1.10
CA GLN A 34 -4.55 -4.24 -0.27
C GLN A 34 -4.86 -2.82 -0.76
N LEU A 35 -3.85 -2.00 -1.05
CA LEU A 35 -4.04 -0.65 -1.58
C LEU A 35 -4.75 -0.66 -2.95
N ALA A 36 -4.51 -1.68 -3.78
CA ALA A 36 -5.23 -1.84 -5.05
C ALA A 36 -6.73 -2.12 -4.87
N LEU A 37 -7.13 -2.69 -3.73
CA LEU A 37 -8.52 -3.04 -3.42
C LEU A 37 -9.28 -1.95 -2.63
N MET A 38 -8.59 -0.92 -2.14
CA MET A 38 -9.14 0.14 -1.29
C MET A 38 -9.52 1.38 -2.13
N PRO A 39 -10.82 1.64 -2.40
CA PRO A 39 -11.25 2.72 -3.29
C PRO A 39 -10.79 4.12 -2.86
N GLU A 40 -10.58 4.34 -1.56
CA GLU A 40 -10.06 5.58 -1.01
C GLU A 40 -8.68 5.96 -1.56
N PHE A 41 -7.88 5.01 -2.04
CA PHE A 41 -6.58 5.27 -2.66
C PHE A 41 -6.67 5.54 -4.17
N HIS A 42 -7.84 5.36 -4.79
CA HIS A 42 -8.07 5.57 -6.23
C HIS A 42 -8.98 6.75 -6.53
N ARG A 43 -9.27 7.59 -5.52
CA ARG A 43 -10.13 8.76 -5.70
C ARG A 43 -9.45 9.84 -6.56
N PRO A 44 -10.21 10.66 -7.29
CA PRO A 44 -9.65 11.72 -8.12
C PRO A 44 -8.77 12.73 -7.37
N GLU A 45 -9.08 13.01 -6.10
CA GLU A 45 -8.32 13.92 -5.24
C GLU A 45 -6.98 13.35 -4.74
N MET A 46 -6.81 12.02 -4.78
CA MET A 46 -5.58 11.37 -4.33
C MET A 46 -4.45 11.56 -5.37
N PRO A 47 -3.18 11.73 -4.94
CA PRO A 47 -2.06 11.71 -5.86
C PRO A 47 -1.93 10.33 -6.52
N ASP A 48 -1.35 10.30 -7.71
CA ASP A 48 -0.87 9.03 -8.25
C ASP A 48 0.29 8.54 -7.37
N PHE A 49 0.43 7.22 -7.19
CA PHE A 49 1.51 6.68 -6.37
C PHE A 49 2.11 5.42 -6.94
N THR A 50 3.38 5.21 -6.63
CA THR A 50 4.11 3.95 -6.85
C THR A 50 4.63 3.46 -5.51
N ILE A 51 4.48 2.17 -5.22
CA ILE A 51 4.99 1.52 -4.01
C ILE A 51 5.92 0.37 -4.38
N SER A 52 7.04 0.24 -3.67
CA SER A 52 8.01 -0.86 -3.80
C SER A 52 8.37 -1.44 -2.45
#